data_AF-A0A1W1ZYP6-F1
#
_entry.id   AF-A0A1W1ZYP6-F1
#
_cell.length_a   1.000
_cell.length_b   1.000
_cell.length_c   1.000
_cell.angle_alpha   90.00
_cell.angle_beta   90.00
_cell.angle_gamma   90.00
#
_symmetry.space_group_name_H-M   'P 1'
#
loop_
_entity.id
_entity.type
_entity.pdbx_description
1 polymer ?
#
loop_
_entity_poly.entity_id
_entity_poly.type
_entity_poly.pdbx_seq_one_letter_code
_entity_poly.pdbx_strand_id
1 'polypeptide(L)'
;MFDHPRSTSKAGDDAGHYPKLFHLCGWLGIAGCAIVVIANLVAVIVQPQTGFIEDTISDSAAGRYAVIMDVGLYAFAAAIFAVSIGLARLRFGRWAWRIGSWLLTLMAILIVVIGAHGEYGDNEVGGLVIHLPLVLAMALTFTAAACLTAAGFRRYRRRWMVFNLACAAVWVVGAAIFWFSPTSIDGLIERLVGMVLIVWTLALSKLLIDRSKALVNEGAA
;
A
#
# COMPACT_ATOMS: atom_id res chain seq x y z
N MET A 1 -24.72 1.21 18.27
CA MET A 1 -25.81 0.48 17.58
C MET A 1 -25.16 -0.34 16.47
N PHE A 2 -24.59 -1.47 16.85
CA PHE A 2 -23.72 -2.28 15.99
C PHE A 2 -24.54 -3.46 15.46
N ASP A 3 -24.79 -3.49 14.15
CA ASP A 3 -25.47 -4.62 13.52
C ASP A 3 -24.61 -5.89 13.63
N HIS A 4 -25.19 -6.90 14.26
CA HIS A 4 -24.68 -8.26 14.28
C HIS A 4 -24.54 -8.80 12.84
N PRO A 5 -23.42 -9.44 12.47
CA PRO A 5 -23.33 -10.13 11.19
C PRO A 5 -24.30 -11.32 11.17
N ARG A 6 -25.17 -11.36 10.15
CA ARG A 6 -25.99 -12.55 9.84
C ARG A 6 -25.07 -13.74 9.63
N SER A 7 -25.31 -14.82 10.37
CA SER A 7 -24.66 -16.10 10.15
C SER A 7 -25.13 -16.68 8.82
N THR A 8 -24.24 -16.69 7.83
CA THR A 8 -24.38 -17.55 6.66
C THR A 8 -23.30 -18.60 6.76
N SER A 9 -23.61 -19.67 7.49
CA SER A 9 -22.81 -20.89 7.45
C SER A 9 -22.80 -21.42 6.01
N LYS A 10 -21.60 -21.86 5.58
CA LYS A 10 -21.28 -22.55 4.32
C LYS A 10 -21.19 -21.70 3.05
N ALA A 11 -20.04 -21.05 2.89
CA ALA A 11 -19.45 -20.78 1.59
C ALA A 11 -17.91 -20.89 1.66
N GLY A 12 -17.38 -22.11 1.48
CA GLY A 12 -16.01 -22.36 1.03
C GLY A 12 -15.02 -22.80 2.11
N ASP A 13 -14.92 -24.12 2.27
CA ASP A 13 -13.90 -24.91 2.98
C ASP A 13 -12.53 -24.25 3.20
N ASP A 14 -12.10 -24.38 4.45
CA ASP A 14 -10.73 -24.51 4.93
C ASP A 14 -9.78 -23.39 4.52
N ALA A 15 -9.94 -22.24 5.19
CA ALA A 15 -8.75 -21.56 5.65
C ALA A 15 -8.04 -22.53 6.59
N GLY A 16 -6.82 -22.98 6.24
CA GLY A 16 -5.91 -23.46 7.28
C GLY A 16 -5.92 -22.41 8.40
N HIS A 17 -6.13 -22.85 9.65
CA HIS A 17 -6.20 -21.95 10.80
C HIS A 17 -4.83 -21.27 10.96
N TYR A 18 -4.65 -20.10 10.34
CA TYR A 18 -3.44 -19.29 10.47
C TYR A 18 -3.71 -17.99 11.24
N PRO A 19 -4.34 -18.02 12.43
CA PRO A 19 -4.65 -16.79 13.17
C PRO A 19 -3.36 -16.02 13.49
N LYS A 20 -2.28 -16.72 13.82
CA LYS A 20 -0.96 -16.11 14.08
C LYS A 20 -0.39 -15.40 12.84
N LEU A 21 -0.54 -16.00 11.65
CA LEU A 21 -0.08 -15.39 10.39
C LEU A 21 -0.85 -14.11 10.11
N PHE A 22 -2.18 -14.14 10.18
CA PHE A 22 -2.99 -12.94 9.94
C PHE A 22 -2.69 -11.82 10.93
N HIS A 23 -2.46 -12.17 12.19
CA HIS A 23 -2.08 -11.19 13.19
C HIS A 23 -0.73 -10.54 12.89
N LEU A 24 0.28 -11.36 12.56
CA LEU A 24 1.61 -10.90 12.19
C LEU A 24 1.58 -10.02 10.95
N CYS A 25 0.95 -10.49 9.86
CA CYS A 25 0.83 -9.73 8.61
C CYS A 25 0.15 -8.37 8.82
N GLY A 26 -0.92 -8.33 9.62
CA GLY A 26 -1.60 -7.08 9.92
C GLY A 26 -0.75 -6.11 10.74
N TRP A 27 -0.02 -6.58 11.76
CA TRP A 27 0.86 -5.71 12.53
C TRP A 27 2.08 -5.23 11.74
N LEU A 28 2.69 -6.09 10.91
CA LEU A 28 3.75 -5.68 10.00
C LEU A 28 3.26 -4.61 9.02
N GLY A 29 2.03 -4.77 8.51
CA GLY A 29 1.37 -3.78 7.66
C GLY A 29 1.25 -2.41 8.34
N ILE A 30 0.78 -2.38 9.59
CA ILE A 30 0.68 -1.13 10.39
C ILE A 30 2.07 -0.53 10.66
N ALA A 31 3.03 -1.35 11.06
CA ALA A 31 4.38 -0.90 11.39
C ALA A 31 5.08 -0.26 10.18
N GLY A 32 5.05 -0.91 9.01
CA GLY A 32 5.66 -0.33 7.81
C GLY A 32 4.98 0.97 7.35
N CYS A 33 3.65 1.09 7.49
CA CYS A 33 2.93 2.34 7.25
C CYS A 33 3.42 3.46 8.18
N ALA A 34 3.60 3.16 9.48
CA ALA A 34 4.08 4.14 10.43
C ALA A 34 5.53 4.56 10.12
N ILE A 35 6.40 3.59 9.81
CA ILE A 35 7.82 3.85 9.51
C ILE A 35 7.98 4.76 8.29
N VAL A 36 7.25 4.51 7.18
CA VAL A 36 7.39 5.36 5.98
C VAL A 36 6.84 6.76 6.17
N VAL A 37 5.76 6.93 6.94
CA VAL A 37 5.24 8.26 7.28
C VAL A 37 6.25 9.01 8.13
N ILE A 38 6.82 8.37 9.15
CA ILE A 38 7.86 8.96 10.00
C ILE A 38 9.10 9.30 9.16
N ALA A 39 9.56 8.39 8.29
CA ALA A 39 10.69 8.61 7.40
C ALA A 39 10.48 9.85 6.53
N ASN A 40 9.30 10.01 5.91
CA ASN A 40 8.96 11.20 5.13
C ASN A 40 8.98 12.48 5.97
N LEU A 41 8.42 12.46 7.18
CA LEU A 41 8.46 13.63 8.06
C LEU A 41 9.90 13.99 8.47
N VAL A 42 10.71 12.99 8.82
CA VAL A 42 12.10 13.18 9.21
C VAL A 42 12.95 13.66 8.03
N ALA A 43 12.74 13.12 6.82
CA ALA A 43 13.46 13.54 5.63
C ALA A 43 13.25 15.03 5.33
N VAL A 44 12.00 15.50 5.39
CA VAL A 44 11.67 16.93 5.20
C VAL A 44 12.29 17.82 6.29
N ILE A 45 12.37 17.34 7.54
CA ILE A 45 12.95 18.13 8.64
C ILE A 45 14.47 18.20 8.55
N VAL A 46 15.13 17.11 8.14
CA VAL A 46 16.59 16.98 8.19
C VAL A 46 17.27 17.53 6.93
N GLN A 47 16.62 17.46 5.77
CA GLN A 47 17.22 17.95 4.53
C GLN A 47 17.23 19.49 4.47
N PRO A 48 18.40 20.12 4.30
CA PRO A 48 18.47 21.55 4.10
C PRO A 48 17.80 21.93 2.78
N GLN A 49 16.91 22.92 2.80
CA GLN A 49 16.19 23.48 1.65
C GLN A 49 15.01 22.67 1.11
N THR A 50 14.64 21.56 1.74
CA THR A 50 13.46 20.76 1.35
C THR A 50 12.20 21.27 2.06
N GLY A 51 11.30 21.90 1.31
CA GLY A 51 9.98 22.31 1.72
C GLY A 51 8.98 21.14 1.73
N PHE A 52 8.04 21.18 2.67
CA PHE A 52 7.00 20.14 2.77
C PHE A 52 5.95 20.20 1.63
N ILE A 53 5.81 21.37 0.98
CA ILE A 53 4.77 21.63 -0.02
C ILE A 53 5.32 21.52 -1.44
N GLU A 54 6.47 22.14 -1.69
CA GLU A 54 7.11 22.21 -3.01
C GLU A 54 7.83 20.90 -3.30
N ASP A 55 8.75 20.46 -2.43
CA ASP A 55 9.58 19.29 -2.73
C ASP A 55 8.84 17.97 -2.52
N THR A 56 8.98 17.08 -3.49
CA THR A 56 8.35 15.76 -3.52
C THR A 56 9.01 14.78 -2.53
N ILE A 57 8.32 13.69 -2.21
CA ILE A 57 8.89 12.49 -1.59
C ILE A 57 10.05 11.97 -2.45
N SER A 58 9.87 12.01 -3.76
CA SER A 58 10.90 11.64 -4.74
C SER A 58 12.15 12.51 -4.59
N ASP A 59 12.00 13.84 -4.46
CA ASP A 59 13.13 14.76 -4.17
C ASP A 59 13.77 14.45 -2.80
N SER A 60 12.95 14.15 -1.80
CA SER A 60 13.40 13.76 -0.46
C SER A 60 14.14 12.41 -0.45
N ALA A 61 13.95 11.58 -1.49
CA ALA A 61 14.63 10.31 -1.68
C ALA A 61 15.91 10.43 -2.51
N ALA A 62 16.32 11.65 -2.90
CA ALA A 62 17.57 11.92 -3.59
C ALA A 62 18.68 12.46 -2.66
N GLY A 63 19.93 12.33 -3.10
CA GLY A 63 21.10 12.97 -2.49
C GLY A 63 21.51 12.43 -1.11
N ARG A 64 22.17 13.28 -0.31
CA ARG A 64 22.90 12.88 0.91
C ARG A 64 22.03 12.18 1.97
N TYR A 65 20.74 12.52 2.04
CA TYR A 65 19.83 12.00 3.06
C TYR A 65 18.81 11.00 2.50
N ALA A 66 18.98 10.56 1.24
CA ALA A 66 18.14 9.56 0.56
C ALA A 66 17.89 8.30 1.42
N VAL A 67 18.91 7.87 2.16
CA VAL A 67 18.85 6.70 3.05
C VAL A 67 17.69 6.74 4.05
N ILE A 68 17.26 7.93 4.50
CA ILE A 68 16.11 8.07 5.41
C ILE A 68 14.84 7.60 4.72
N MET A 69 14.62 8.06 3.48
CA MET A 69 13.48 7.65 2.68
C MET A 69 13.57 6.20 2.22
N ASP A 70 14.75 5.71 1.85
CA ASP A 70 14.95 4.30 1.46
C ASP A 70 14.54 3.34 2.57
N VAL A 71 14.97 3.61 3.81
CA VAL A 71 14.55 2.81 4.98
C VAL A 71 13.03 2.82 5.13
N GLY A 72 12.40 3.99 4.94
CA GLY A 72 10.95 4.14 4.93
C GLY A 72 10.28 3.28 3.86
N LEU A 73 10.74 3.39 2.61
CA LEU A 73 10.20 2.69 1.44
C LEU A 73 10.39 1.17 1.56
N TYR A 74 11.55 0.69 2.03
CA TYR A 74 11.79 -0.74 2.24
C TYR A 74 10.94 -1.32 3.38
N ALA A 75 10.78 -0.59 4.48
CA ALA A 75 9.86 -0.99 5.54
C ALA A 75 8.41 -1.07 5.02
N PHE A 76 8.02 -0.14 4.16
CA PHE A 76 6.70 -0.13 3.55
C PHE A 76 6.49 -1.25 2.52
N ALA A 77 7.52 -1.55 1.72
CA ALA A 77 7.50 -2.70 0.81
C ALA A 77 7.34 -4.01 1.59
N ALA A 78 8.06 -4.18 2.70
CA ALA A 78 7.91 -5.33 3.58
C ALA A 78 6.49 -5.44 4.16
N ALA A 79 5.88 -4.31 4.55
CA ALA A 79 4.49 -4.24 4.99
C ALA A 79 3.51 -4.69 3.89
N ILE A 80 3.62 -4.16 2.67
CA ILE A 80 2.76 -4.56 1.54
C ILE A 80 2.93 -6.04 1.21
N PHE A 81 4.16 -6.55 1.23
CA PHE A 81 4.44 -7.96 1.00
C PHE A 81 3.81 -8.85 2.10
N ALA A 82 3.92 -8.46 3.36
CA ALA A 82 3.26 -9.17 4.46
C ALA A 82 1.73 -9.18 4.32
N VAL A 83 1.13 -8.03 3.97
CA VAL A 83 -0.31 -7.92 3.71
C VAL A 83 -0.73 -8.77 2.51
N SER A 84 0.08 -8.81 1.43
CA SER A 84 -0.12 -9.66 0.27
C SER A 84 -0.22 -11.14 0.67
N ILE A 85 0.73 -11.62 1.48
CA ILE A 85 0.70 -13.00 2.00
C ILE A 85 -0.58 -13.26 2.79
N GLY A 86 -0.97 -12.34 3.68
CA GLY A 86 -2.21 -12.45 4.45
C GLY A 86 -3.45 -12.55 3.55
N LEU A 87 -3.58 -11.66 2.56
CA LEU A 87 -4.70 -11.65 1.62
C LEU A 87 -4.73 -12.89 0.72
N ALA A 88 -3.57 -13.37 0.26
CA ALA A 88 -3.47 -14.55 -0.59
C ALA A 88 -4.01 -15.82 0.08
N ARG A 89 -4.02 -15.87 1.42
CA ARG A 89 -4.59 -16.96 2.22
C ARG A 89 -6.09 -16.79 2.47
N LEU A 90 -6.66 -15.61 2.28
CA LEU A 90 -8.10 -15.41 2.31
C LEU A 90 -8.72 -15.91 0.99
N ARG A 91 -9.86 -16.60 1.07
CA ARG A 91 -10.57 -17.17 -0.09
C ARG A 91 -11.81 -16.35 -0.47
N PHE A 92 -11.69 -15.02 -0.49
CA PHE A 92 -12.84 -14.12 -0.77
C PHE A 92 -13.27 -14.06 -2.24
N GLY A 93 -12.64 -14.82 -3.14
CA GLY A 93 -12.99 -14.77 -4.56
C GLY A 93 -12.37 -15.86 -5.40
N ARG A 94 -12.72 -15.82 -6.69
CA ARG A 94 -12.12 -16.65 -7.75
C ARG A 94 -10.74 -16.05 -8.14
N TRP A 95 -10.33 -16.26 -9.38
CA TRP A 95 -9.06 -15.79 -9.93
C TRP A 95 -8.74 -14.30 -9.66
N ALA A 96 -9.71 -13.39 -9.73
CA ALA A 96 -9.50 -11.95 -9.52
C ALA A 96 -8.88 -11.63 -8.15
N TRP A 97 -9.30 -12.32 -7.08
CA TRP A 97 -8.73 -12.12 -5.74
C TRP A 97 -7.26 -12.57 -5.68
N ARG A 98 -6.95 -13.72 -6.31
CA ARG A 98 -5.59 -14.24 -6.38
C ARG A 98 -4.68 -13.29 -7.15
N ILE A 99 -5.11 -12.84 -8.34
CA ILE A 99 -4.33 -11.87 -9.12
C ILE A 99 -4.17 -10.57 -8.34
N GLY A 100 -5.25 -10.03 -7.77
CA GLY A 100 -5.20 -8.83 -6.95
C GLY A 100 -4.18 -8.94 -5.82
N SER A 101 -4.18 -10.07 -5.09
CA SER A 101 -3.20 -10.34 -4.03
C SER A 101 -1.76 -10.39 -4.57
N TRP A 102 -1.52 -11.12 -5.67
CA TRP A 102 -0.18 -11.18 -6.29
C TRP A 102 0.32 -9.84 -6.83
N LEU A 103 -0.57 -8.95 -7.27
CA LEU A 103 -0.19 -7.60 -7.65
C LEU A 103 0.34 -6.77 -6.47
N LEU A 104 -0.05 -7.06 -5.21
CA LEU A 104 0.60 -6.43 -4.06
C LEU A 104 2.04 -6.95 -3.88
N THR A 105 2.31 -8.20 -4.22
CA THR A 105 3.70 -8.70 -4.24
C THR A 105 4.52 -7.97 -5.29
N LEU A 106 3.97 -7.78 -6.49
CA LEU A 106 4.61 -6.97 -7.53
C LEU A 106 4.82 -5.52 -7.07
N MET A 107 3.83 -4.92 -6.41
CA MET A 107 3.91 -3.59 -5.81
C MET A 107 5.10 -3.48 -4.84
N ALA A 108 5.24 -4.44 -3.92
CA ALA A 108 6.36 -4.45 -2.98
C ALA A 108 7.71 -4.51 -3.70
N ILE A 109 7.82 -5.33 -4.76
CA ILE A 109 9.03 -5.41 -5.58
C ILE A 109 9.30 -4.08 -6.27
N LEU A 110 8.28 -3.45 -6.88
CA LEU A 110 8.42 -2.14 -7.54
C LEU A 110 8.92 -1.07 -6.57
N ILE A 111 8.39 -1.01 -5.35
CA ILE A 111 8.84 -0.05 -4.33
C ILE A 111 10.31 -0.29 -3.95
N VAL A 112 10.73 -1.55 -3.82
CA VAL A 112 12.15 -1.87 -3.57
C VAL A 112 13.03 -1.43 -4.73
N VAL A 113 12.63 -1.69 -5.97
CA VAL A 113 13.42 -1.31 -7.16
C VAL A 113 13.51 0.22 -7.29
N ILE A 114 12.41 0.93 -7.02
CA ILE A 114 12.37 2.40 -7.00
C ILE A 114 13.34 2.94 -5.95
N GLY A 115 13.27 2.45 -4.70
CA GLY A 115 14.21 2.84 -3.64
C GLY A 115 15.68 2.53 -4.00
N ALA A 116 15.94 1.35 -4.57
CA ALA A 116 17.30 0.90 -4.85
C ALA A 116 17.98 1.63 -6.01
N HIS A 117 17.23 2.10 -7.00
CA HIS A 117 17.83 2.75 -8.17
C HIS A 117 18.11 4.23 -7.99
N GLY A 118 17.58 4.92 -6.98
CA GLY A 118 18.06 6.23 -6.51
C GLY A 118 18.04 7.40 -7.51
N GLU A 119 17.76 7.16 -8.80
CA GLU A 119 17.75 8.15 -9.88
C GLU A 119 16.46 8.97 -9.84
N TYR A 120 16.30 9.73 -8.77
CA TYR A 120 15.26 10.74 -8.60
C TYR A 120 15.75 12.06 -9.19
N GLY A 121 15.90 12.11 -10.52
CA GLY A 121 16.12 13.38 -11.24
C GLY A 121 17.41 14.15 -10.93
N ASP A 122 18.46 13.50 -10.43
CA ASP A 122 19.72 14.13 -9.99
C ASP A 122 20.60 14.71 -11.12
N ASN A 123 20.16 14.62 -12.38
CA ASN A 123 20.89 15.04 -13.57
C ASN A 123 22.30 14.43 -13.67
N GLU A 124 22.56 13.27 -13.04
CA GLU A 124 23.83 12.56 -13.26
C GLU A 124 23.86 11.95 -14.66
N VAL A 125 24.82 12.40 -15.46
CA VAL A 125 25.02 11.96 -16.85
C VAL A 125 25.49 10.50 -16.84
N GLY A 126 24.58 9.56 -17.10
CA GLY A 126 24.90 8.14 -17.29
C GLY A 126 23.95 7.14 -16.63
N GLY A 127 23.01 7.61 -15.81
CA GLY A 127 21.99 6.78 -15.17
C GLY A 127 20.92 6.24 -16.13
N LEU A 128 20.40 5.05 -15.83
CA LEU A 128 19.28 4.43 -16.54
C LEU A 128 17.98 5.07 -16.00
N VAL A 129 17.45 6.08 -16.70
CA VAL A 129 16.23 6.85 -16.30
C VAL A 129 14.96 5.96 -16.31
N ILE A 130 14.88 5.03 -15.36
CA ILE A 130 13.81 4.03 -15.21
C ILE A 130 12.79 4.44 -14.14
N HIS A 131 13.07 5.50 -13.38
CA HIS A 131 12.21 5.94 -12.28
C HIS A 131 10.76 6.21 -12.74
N LEU A 132 10.59 7.01 -13.80
CA LEU A 132 9.27 7.34 -14.34
C LEU A 132 8.50 6.11 -14.85
N PRO A 133 9.10 5.21 -15.67
CA PRO A 133 8.48 3.92 -16.00
C PRO A 133 8.07 3.09 -14.77
N LEU A 134 8.90 3.03 -13.73
CA LEU A 134 8.62 2.26 -12.52
C LEU A 134 7.46 2.86 -11.71
N VAL A 135 7.39 4.18 -11.57
CA VAL A 135 6.28 4.87 -10.90
C VAL A 135 4.98 4.69 -11.68
N LEU A 136 5.01 4.72 -13.01
CA LEU A 136 3.84 4.41 -13.85
C LEU A 136 3.39 2.95 -13.67
N ALA A 137 4.34 2.00 -13.66
CA ALA A 137 4.05 0.60 -13.38
C ALA A 137 3.45 0.41 -11.97
N MET A 138 3.96 1.14 -10.98
CA MET A 138 3.43 1.18 -9.62
C MET A 138 1.98 1.68 -9.63
N ALA A 139 1.70 2.81 -10.28
CA ALA A 139 0.36 3.39 -10.35
C ALA A 139 -0.67 2.45 -10.99
N LEU A 140 -0.30 1.79 -12.10
CA LEU A 140 -1.14 0.79 -12.76
C LEU A 140 -1.35 -0.44 -11.86
N THR A 141 -0.29 -0.92 -11.20
CA THR A 141 -0.33 -2.09 -10.33
C THR A 141 -1.25 -1.86 -9.13
N PHE A 142 -1.19 -0.69 -8.48
CA PHE A 142 -2.08 -0.37 -7.36
C PHE A 142 -3.54 -0.35 -7.82
N THR A 143 -3.81 0.38 -8.90
CA THR A 143 -5.16 0.52 -9.45
C THR A 143 -5.76 -0.84 -9.80
N ALA A 144 -4.98 -1.69 -10.48
CA ALA A 144 -5.39 -3.05 -10.81
C ALA A 144 -5.61 -3.90 -9.56
N ALA A 145 -4.71 -3.85 -8.57
CA ALA A 145 -4.85 -4.57 -7.31
C ALA A 145 -6.13 -4.17 -6.56
N ALA A 146 -6.39 -2.87 -6.41
CA ALA A 146 -7.58 -2.35 -5.73
C ALA A 146 -8.87 -2.76 -6.45
N CYS A 147 -8.93 -2.62 -7.79
CA CYS A 147 -10.08 -3.04 -8.59
C CYS A 147 -10.34 -4.56 -8.53
N LEU A 148 -9.28 -5.38 -8.62
CA LEU A 148 -9.40 -6.84 -8.61
C LEU A 148 -9.78 -7.37 -7.22
N THR A 149 -9.19 -6.83 -6.15
CA THR A 149 -9.56 -7.19 -4.78
C THR A 149 -10.97 -6.72 -4.43
N ALA A 150 -11.44 -5.58 -4.97
CA ALA A 150 -12.82 -5.12 -4.81
C ALA A 150 -13.85 -6.17 -5.27
N ALA A 151 -13.57 -6.91 -6.36
CA ALA A 151 -14.44 -7.97 -6.85
C ALA A 151 -14.61 -9.13 -5.85
N GLY A 152 -13.54 -9.49 -5.11
CA GLY A 152 -13.61 -10.44 -4.01
C GLY A 152 -14.34 -9.86 -2.80
N PHE A 153 -14.04 -8.60 -2.45
CA PHE A 153 -14.71 -7.91 -1.36
C PHE A 153 -16.22 -7.74 -1.54
N ARG A 154 -16.71 -7.69 -2.78
CA ARG A 154 -18.15 -7.68 -3.06
C ARG A 154 -18.89 -8.87 -2.43
N ARG A 155 -18.24 -10.03 -2.36
CA ARG A 155 -18.79 -11.26 -1.75
C ARG A 155 -18.68 -11.26 -0.24
N TYR A 156 -17.65 -10.62 0.30
CA TYR A 156 -17.47 -10.49 1.75
C TYR A 156 -18.42 -9.42 2.33
N ARG A 157 -18.27 -8.17 1.92
CA ARG A 157 -19.11 -7.03 2.33
C ARG A 157 -19.02 -5.90 1.30
N ARG A 158 -20.17 -5.43 0.79
CA ARG A 158 -20.24 -4.36 -0.23
C ARG A 158 -19.48 -3.07 0.14
N ARG A 159 -19.42 -2.69 1.42
CA ARG A 159 -18.65 -1.52 1.87
C ARG A 159 -17.15 -1.64 1.56
N TRP A 160 -16.57 -2.84 1.66
CA TRP A 160 -15.17 -3.08 1.31
C TRP A 160 -14.92 -2.97 -0.20
N MET A 161 -15.88 -3.40 -1.03
CA MET A 161 -15.81 -3.18 -2.48
C MET A 161 -15.78 -1.68 -2.80
N VAL A 162 -16.71 -0.90 -2.23
CA VAL A 162 -16.78 0.55 -2.46
C VAL A 162 -15.52 1.25 -1.97
N PHE A 163 -15.00 0.88 -0.79
CA PHE A 163 -13.75 1.42 -0.27
C PHE A 163 -12.58 1.21 -1.23
N ASN A 164 -12.41 -0.02 -1.76
CA ASN A 164 -11.32 -0.31 -2.70
C ASN A 164 -11.45 0.48 -4.01
N LEU A 165 -12.66 0.57 -4.56
CA LEU A 165 -12.90 1.35 -5.77
C LEU A 165 -12.72 2.85 -5.54
N ALA A 166 -13.09 3.36 -4.36
CA ALA A 166 -12.85 4.75 -3.98
C ALA A 166 -11.34 5.03 -3.88
N CYS A 167 -10.56 4.16 -3.22
CA CYS A 167 -9.11 4.29 -3.19
C CYS A 167 -8.50 4.27 -4.60
N ALA A 168 -8.95 3.36 -5.48
CA ALA A 168 -8.48 3.32 -6.86
C ALA A 168 -8.81 4.61 -7.63
N ALA A 169 -10.03 5.13 -7.47
CA ALA A 169 -10.46 6.37 -8.12
C ALA A 169 -9.66 7.58 -7.62
N VAL A 170 -9.52 7.74 -6.29
CA VAL A 170 -8.74 8.83 -5.69
C VAL A 170 -7.28 8.73 -6.11
N TRP A 171 -6.72 7.53 -6.18
CA TRP A 171 -5.35 7.31 -6.66
C TRP A 171 -5.16 7.73 -8.11
N VAL A 172 -6.02 7.27 -9.03
CA VAL A 172 -5.92 7.62 -10.46
C VAL A 172 -6.10 9.12 -10.69
N VAL A 173 -7.11 9.72 -10.06
CA VAL A 173 -7.36 11.16 -10.16
C VAL A 173 -6.21 11.95 -9.55
N GLY A 174 -5.73 11.54 -8.38
CA GLY A 174 -4.62 12.19 -7.69
C GLY A 174 -3.31 12.09 -8.47
N ALA A 175 -3.01 10.94 -9.08
CA ALA A 175 -1.85 10.77 -9.96
C ALA A 175 -1.94 11.65 -11.21
N ALA A 176 -3.12 11.78 -11.81
CA ALA A 176 -3.33 12.69 -12.93
C ALA A 176 -3.12 14.16 -12.50
N ILE A 177 -3.65 14.56 -11.34
CA ILE A 177 -3.46 15.92 -10.80
C ILE A 177 -1.96 16.18 -10.53
N PHE A 178 -1.24 15.23 -9.94
CA PHE A 178 0.20 15.31 -9.70
C PHE A 178 0.98 15.53 -11.01
N TRP A 179 0.65 14.76 -12.06
CA TRP A 179 1.32 14.88 -13.36
C TRP A 179 1.20 16.29 -13.99
N PHE A 180 0.08 16.97 -13.75
CA PHE A 180 -0.18 18.31 -14.31
C PHE A 180 0.03 19.44 -13.30
N SER A 181 0.51 19.15 -12.09
CA SER A 181 0.68 20.16 -11.05
C SER A 181 1.96 20.98 -11.23
N PRO A 182 1.95 22.27 -10.86
CA PRO A 182 3.16 23.06 -10.82
C PRO A 182 4.05 22.63 -9.65
N THR A 183 5.37 22.83 -9.80
CA THR A 183 6.40 22.47 -8.81
C THR A 183 6.28 23.20 -7.47
N SER A 184 5.38 24.18 -7.35
CA SER A 184 5.10 24.87 -6.10
C SER A 184 4.16 24.09 -5.16
N ILE A 185 3.53 23.00 -5.63
CA ILE A 185 2.57 22.22 -4.84
C ILE A 185 2.60 20.71 -5.13
N ASP A 186 3.40 20.25 -6.08
CA ASP A 186 3.46 18.85 -6.48
C ASP A 186 3.95 17.96 -5.33
N GLY A 187 4.84 18.44 -4.46
CA GLY A 187 5.24 17.73 -3.25
C GLY A 187 4.09 17.48 -2.26
N LEU A 188 3.18 18.43 -2.07
CA LEU A 188 1.97 18.21 -1.25
C LEU A 188 1.05 17.17 -1.91
N ILE A 189 0.86 17.28 -3.24
CA ILE A 189 -0.03 16.38 -3.98
C ILE A 189 0.52 14.95 -3.96
N GLU A 190 1.81 14.73 -4.20
CA GLU A 190 2.42 13.41 -4.15
C GLU A 190 2.23 12.75 -2.78
N ARG A 191 2.42 13.52 -1.69
CA ARG A 191 2.17 13.03 -0.32
C ARG A 191 0.71 12.65 -0.10
N LEU A 192 -0.24 13.44 -0.59
CA LEU A 192 -1.67 13.12 -0.50
C LEU A 192 -2.02 11.86 -1.31
N VAL A 193 -1.43 11.68 -2.49
CA VAL A 193 -1.59 10.46 -3.31
C VAL A 193 -0.98 9.26 -2.59
N GLY A 194 0.23 9.39 -2.05
CA GLY A 194 0.90 8.37 -1.24
C GLY A 194 0.08 7.95 -0.01
N MET A 195 -0.61 8.90 0.64
CA MET A 195 -1.50 8.60 1.78
C MET A 195 -2.67 7.67 1.41
N VAL A 196 -3.11 7.64 0.16
CA VAL A 196 -4.14 6.68 -0.29
C VAL A 196 -3.64 5.25 -0.13
N LEU A 197 -2.39 4.99 -0.51
CA LEU A 197 -1.75 3.68 -0.40
C LEU A 197 -1.56 3.30 1.07
N ILE A 198 -1.20 4.26 1.93
CA ILE A 198 -1.10 4.07 3.38
C ILE A 198 -2.46 3.71 4.00
N VAL A 199 -3.49 4.52 3.76
CA VAL A 199 -4.84 4.30 4.30
C VAL A 199 -5.40 2.95 3.85
N TRP A 200 -5.20 2.61 2.57
CA TRP A 200 -5.63 1.33 2.03
C TRP A 200 -4.89 0.16 2.69
N THR A 201 -3.58 0.25 2.86
CA THR A 201 -2.76 -0.78 3.51
C THR A 201 -3.12 -0.95 4.99
N LEU A 202 -3.38 0.15 5.72
CA LEU A 202 -3.87 0.11 7.10
C LEU A 202 -5.25 -0.56 7.20
N ALA A 203 -6.16 -0.29 6.27
CA ALA A 203 -7.47 -0.93 6.24
C ALA A 203 -7.33 -2.45 6.06
N LEU A 204 -6.53 -2.90 5.08
CA LEU A 204 -6.27 -4.33 4.87
C LEU A 204 -5.58 -4.98 6.07
N SER A 205 -4.65 -4.27 6.70
CA SER A 205 -3.96 -4.72 7.91
C SER A 205 -4.95 -4.95 9.06
N LYS A 206 -5.87 -3.99 9.26
CA LYS A 206 -6.95 -4.11 10.25
C LYS A 206 -7.85 -5.31 9.94
N LEU A 207 -8.23 -5.50 8.68
CA LEU A 207 -9.02 -6.66 8.25
C LEU A 207 -8.34 -7.97 8.64
N LEU A 208 -7.03 -8.11 8.42
CA LEU A 208 -6.29 -9.32 8.79
C LEU A 208 -6.29 -9.55 10.31
N ILE A 209 -6.09 -8.50 11.10
CA ILE A 209 -6.17 -8.59 12.58
C ILE A 209 -7.57 -8.99 13.04
N ASP A 210 -8.62 -8.40 12.48
CA ASP A 210 -10.01 -8.73 12.82
C ASP A 210 -10.32 -10.20 12.45
N ARG A 211 -9.80 -10.69 11.31
CA ARG A 211 -9.93 -12.10 10.91
C ARG A 211 -9.17 -13.04 11.83
N SER A 212 -7.98 -12.66 12.30
CA SER A 212 -7.24 -13.43 13.30
C SER A 212 -8.05 -13.61 14.57
N LYS A 213 -8.59 -12.53 15.13
CA LYS A 213 -9.39 -12.54 16.36
C LYS A 213 -10.64 -13.40 16.23
N ALA A 214 -11.34 -13.31 15.10
CA ALA A 214 -12.52 -14.13 14.84
C ALA A 214 -12.20 -15.64 14.86
N LEU A 215 -11.11 -16.05 14.20
CA LEU A 215 -10.67 -17.46 14.18
C LEU A 215 -10.23 -17.97 15.56
N VAL A 216 -9.57 -17.13 16.36
CA VAL A 216 -9.20 -17.50 17.74
C VAL A 216 -10.45 -17.73 18.59
N ASN A 217 -11.46 -16.87 18.46
CA ASN A 217 -12.71 -17.01 19.20
C ASN A 217 -13.51 -18.24 18.76
N GLU A 218 -13.53 -18.55 17.45
CA GLU A 218 -14.17 -19.75 16.90
C GLU A 218 -13.49 -21.04 17.35
N GLY A 219 -12.17 -21.04 17.55
CA GLY A 219 -11.42 -22.20 18.06
C GLY A 219 -11.45 -22.37 19.59
N ALA A 220 -11.94 -21.37 20.32
CA ALA A 220 -12.09 -21.40 21.78
C ALA A 220 -13.54 -21.70 22.24
N ALA A 221 -14.49 -21.72 21.32
CA ALA A 221 -15.91 -22.03 21.54
C ALA A 221 -16.23 -23.48 21.16
#